data_AF-A0A523GZJ8-F1
#
_entry.id   AF-A0A523GZJ8-F1
#
_cell.length_a   1.000
_cell.length_b   1.000
_cell.length_c   1.000
_cell.angle_alpha   90.00
_cell.angle_beta   90.00
_cell.angle_gamma   90.00
#
_symmetry.space_group_name_H-M   'P 1'
#
loop_
_entity.id
_entity.type
_entity.pdbx_description
1 polymer ?
#
loop_
_entity_poly.entity_id
_entity_poly.type
_entity_poly.pdbx_seq_one_letter_code
_entity_poly.pdbx_strand_id
1 'polypeptide(L)' 'MNIEEFRDYCLFKKGVTESFPFDEETLVFKVM' A
#
# COMPACT_ATOMS: atom_id res chain seq x y z
N MET A 1 0.92 7.11 14.54
CA MET A 1 0.76 6.76 13.12
C MET A 1 -0.06 5.49 13.07
N ASN A 2 -1.32 5.59 12.65
CA ASN A 2 -2.18 4.44 12.43
C ASN A 2 -1.82 3.80 11.07
N ILE A 3 -1.94 2.47 10.95
CA ILE A 3 -1.67 1.76 9.70
C ILE A 3 -2.63 2.18 8.58
N GLU A 4 -3.88 2.51 8.92
CA GLU A 4 -4.88 3.02 7.97
C GLU A 4 -4.47 4.39 7.42
N GLU A 5 -4.03 5.30 8.30
CA GLU A 5 -3.53 6.63 7.89
C GLU A 5 -2.29 6.51 6.99
N PHE A 6 -1.41 5.56 7.28
CA PHE A 6 -0.21 5.31 6.46
C PHE A 6 -0.57 4.73 5.09
N ARG A 7 -1.53 3.80 5.03
CA ARG A 7 -2.05 3.23 3.79
C ARG A 7 -2.69 4.31 2.92
N ASP A 8 -3.57 5.15 3.48
CA ASP A 8 -4.20 6.25 2.77
C ASP A 8 -3.17 7.25 2.23
N TYR A 9 -2.16 7.57 3.04
CA TYR A 9 -1.05 8.43 2.63
C TYR A 9 -0.27 7.86 1.42
N CYS A 10 -0.01 6.54 1.40
CA CYS A 10 0.66 5.86 0.30
C CYS A 10 -0.21 5.86 -0.97
N LEU A 11 -1.50 5.51 -0.85
CA LEU A 11 -2.43 5.44 -1.98
C LEU A 11 -2.70 6.81 -2.62
N PHE A 12 -2.56 7.91 -1.87
CA PHE A 12 -2.70 9.26 -2.42
C PHE A 12 -1.55 9.64 -3.39
N LYS A 13 -0.42 8.94 -3.35
CA LYS A 13 0.69 9.22 -4.28
C LYS A 13 0.34 8.69 -5.67
N LYS A 14 0.53 9.54 -6.69
CA LYS A 14 0.20 9.22 -8.08
C LYS A 14 0.91 7.94 -8.53
N GLY A 15 0.16 7.01 -9.11
CA GLY A 15 0.69 5.76 -9.66
C GLY A 15 0.95 4.68 -8.62
N VAL A 16 0.60 4.90 -7.34
CA VAL A 16 0.65 3.85 -6.31
C VAL A 16 -0.53 2.90 -6.44
N THR A 17 -0.24 1.61 -6.32
CA THR A 17 -1.21 0.52 -6.20
C THR A 17 -0.78 -0.41 -5.06
N GLU A 18 -1.70 -1.21 -4.52
CA GLU A 18 -1.40 -2.17 -3.45
C GLU A 18 -1.77 -3.60 -3.86
N SER A 19 -1.03 -4.59 -3.35
CA SER A 19 -1.24 -6.01 -3.64
C SER A 19 -0.63 -6.89 -2.55
N PHE A 20 -1.04 -8.17 -2.52
CA PHE A 20 -0.50 -9.23 -1.65
C PHE A 20 0.25 -10.27 -2.50
N PRO A 21 1.46 -9.97 -2.99
CA PRO A 21 2.13 -10.82 -3.98
C PRO A 21 2.83 -12.06 -3.37
N PHE A 22 2.90 -12.17 -2.05
CA PHE A 22 3.65 -13.24 -1.36
C PHE A 22 2.72 -14.16 -0.55
N ASP A 23 1.94 -13.56 0.36
CA ASP A 23 0.99 -14.22 1.26
C ASP A 23 -0.16 -13.25 1.58
N GLU A 24 -1.11 -13.67 2.42
CA GLU A 24 -2.30 -12.88 2.80
C GLU A 24 -2.03 -11.83 3.89
N GLU A 25 -0.81 -11.76 4.43
CA GLU A 25 -0.45 -10.87 5.54
C GLU A 25 0.39 -9.68 5.10
N THR A 26 1.17 -9.85 4.01
CA THR A 26 2.14 -8.85 3.55
C THR A 26 1.57 -7.94 2.48
N LEU A 27 1.07 -6.78 2.89
CA LEU A 27 0.62 -5.72 1.98
C LEU A 27 1.82 -5.00 1.33
N VAL A 28 1.89 -5.01 0.00
CA VAL A 28 2.95 -4.36 -0.79
C VAL A 28 2.38 -3.24 -1.64
N PHE A 29 2.99 -2.05 -1.53
CA PHE A 29 2.73 -0.92 -2.42
C PHE A 29 3.70 -0.92 -3.61
N LYS A 30 3.19 -0.74 -4.83
CA LYS A 30 3.96 -0.62 -6.08
C LYS A 30 3.73 0.74 -6.71
N VAL A 31 4.79 1.35 -7.24
CA VAL A 31 4.74 2.58 -8.04
C VAL A 31 5.06 2.20 -9.48
N MET A 32 4.19 2.56 -10.42
CA MET A 32 4.46 2.38 -11.87
C MET A 32 5.41 3.44 -12.42
#